data_AF-A0A199AT73-F1
#
_entry.id   AF-A0A199AT73-F1
#
_cell.length_a   1.000
_cell.length_b   1.000
_cell.length_c   1.000
_cell.angle_alpha   90.00
_cell.angle_beta   90.00
_cell.angle_gamma   90.00
#
_symmetry.space_group_name_H-M   'P 1'
#
loop_
_entity.id
_entity.type
_entity.pdbx_description
1 polymer ?
#
loop_
_entity_poly.entity_id
_entity_poly.type
_entity_poly.pdbx_seq_one_letter_code
_entity_poly.pdbx_strand_id
1 'polypeptide(L)'
;MGNEPHFGRRGSGRGDRRRGLSALAIGAVVITTTATGLPVAGAQSTGPGSVDPGSLVPSVAPGSLLGAPSLSIAASTQLGAPIPVTSVLGSVGAIGSSDFPRPGSSQPPAGPRATRDGSIVSSTVQRIEPLFPASTEAVDRRAEVWAVTSESMQRTVRVEVYRAPAGVDAPNVYFLDGVGSEVPSGWSTGMGWGDPALRDRAVNVIVPTGGPASMWSDWQADDPVLGPNNWETFLTEELPPLLEAGLPGAAGPLAHNGSWGVMGVSMGASAALHLANRNEMFGGAAGISGAYSTTDELGYQYARLTVAARHGDVTNMWGPRGSREWVEHDTVADPSGLEGKAVYLSAATGLVGSSELGRFGSNELVLIDGHVLEKGSYESTRALEAALASVPGVDLRMNYMPSGIHNWPVFVTEMRPGMDHVLSGLPDAAPNGRRTTGGVADSGASAAGSSGSSGSTGSLRGSGSAGSSGS
;
A
#
# COMPACT_ATOMS: atom_id res chain seq x y z
N MET A 1 44.55 50.21 -22.14
CA MET A 1 43.63 51.30 -21.75
C MET A 1 42.40 50.60 -21.19
N GLY A 2 42.31 50.22 -19.92
CA GLY A 2 42.21 51.06 -18.70
C GLY A 2 40.79 51.67 -18.65
N ASN A 3 39.92 51.54 -17.65
CA ASN A 3 40.02 51.15 -16.23
C ASN A 3 38.58 50.95 -15.68
N GLU A 4 38.38 49.99 -14.77
CA GLU A 4 37.47 50.13 -13.61
C GLU A 4 38.23 50.88 -12.47
N PRO A 5 37.67 51.13 -11.26
CA PRO A 5 36.33 51.54 -10.80
C PRO A 5 36.44 52.75 -9.84
N HIS A 6 35.34 53.20 -9.19
CA HIS A 6 35.44 54.14 -8.05
C HIS A 6 34.72 53.64 -6.78
N PHE A 7 35.53 53.50 -5.74
CA PHE A 7 35.20 53.26 -4.34
C PHE A 7 35.18 54.59 -3.57
N GLY A 8 34.38 54.66 -2.49
CA GLY A 8 34.63 55.51 -1.33
C GLY A 8 33.36 55.92 -0.58
N ARG A 9 33.33 56.11 0.75
CA ARG A 9 34.19 55.76 1.89
C ARG A 9 33.45 56.25 3.14
N ARG A 10 33.43 55.43 4.21
CA ARG A 10 33.48 55.75 5.67
C ARG A 10 32.56 56.83 6.30
N GLY A 11 31.92 56.41 7.40
CA GLY A 11 31.55 57.27 8.53
C GLY A 11 31.23 56.47 9.78
N SER A 12 32.13 56.48 10.77
CA SER A 12 32.05 55.83 12.08
C SER A 12 31.33 56.68 13.12
N GLY A 13 30.56 56.07 14.03
CA GLY A 13 30.04 56.72 15.24
C GLY A 13 29.85 55.73 16.39
N ARG A 14 30.76 55.80 17.37
CA ARG A 14 30.72 55.14 18.69
C ARG A 14 29.81 55.95 19.62
N GLY A 15 29.00 55.29 20.44
CA GLY A 15 28.26 55.88 21.57
C GLY A 15 27.78 54.80 22.54
N ASP A 16 28.07 54.98 23.82
CA ASP A 16 28.31 53.94 24.83
C ASP A 16 27.21 53.97 25.93
N ARG A 17 26.93 52.80 26.55
CA ARG A 17 26.30 52.52 27.87
C ARG A 17 24.80 52.82 28.11
N ARG A 18 24.06 51.81 28.59
CA ARG A 18 23.92 51.48 30.04
C ARG A 18 23.11 50.21 30.30
N ARG A 19 23.39 49.66 31.48
CA ARG A 19 23.00 48.38 32.10
C ARG A 19 21.50 48.22 32.35
N GLY A 20 21.04 46.96 32.31
CA GLY A 20 19.82 46.48 32.96
C GLY A 20 19.87 44.97 33.12
N LEU A 21 20.30 44.50 34.31
CA LEU A 21 20.16 43.11 34.76
C LEU A 21 18.66 42.83 34.99
N SER A 22 18.15 41.69 34.55
CA SER A 22 16.91 41.12 35.08
C SER A 22 17.00 39.60 35.04
N ALA A 23 16.66 39.02 36.20
CA ALA A 23 16.96 37.68 36.63
C ALA A 23 16.09 36.61 35.98
N LEU A 24 16.68 35.43 35.80
CA LEU A 24 15.99 34.16 35.58
C LEU A 24 15.06 33.88 36.78
N ALA A 25 13.77 33.69 36.51
CA ALA A 25 12.84 33.07 37.43
C ALA A 25 12.35 31.75 36.82
N ILE A 26 12.73 30.64 37.47
CA ILE A 26 12.22 29.30 37.20
C ILE A 26 10.83 29.21 37.84
N GLY A 27 9.78 29.18 37.01
CA GLY A 27 8.41 28.98 37.46
C GLY A 27 8.07 27.50 37.56
N ALA A 28 7.85 27.01 38.77
CA ALA A 28 7.27 25.69 39.02
C ALA A 28 5.76 25.71 38.74
N VAL A 29 5.28 24.82 37.87
CA VAL A 29 3.86 24.61 37.61
C VAL A 29 3.27 23.73 38.72
N VAL A 30 2.36 24.30 39.52
CA VAL A 30 1.55 23.57 40.50
C VAL A 30 0.25 23.14 39.80
N ILE A 31 0.07 21.84 39.59
CA ILE A 31 -1.20 21.26 39.13
C ILE A 31 -2.11 21.09 40.35
N THR A 32 -3.22 21.83 40.38
CA THR A 32 -4.29 21.70 41.37
C THR A 32 -5.31 20.70 40.85
N THR A 33 -5.52 19.60 41.58
CA THR A 33 -6.59 18.62 41.32
C THR A 33 -7.86 19.06 42.04
N THR A 34 -8.86 19.53 41.28
CA THR A 34 -10.22 19.73 41.79
C THR A 34 -10.98 18.41 41.74
N ALA A 35 -11.26 17.82 42.91
CA ALA A 35 -12.18 16.70 43.04
C ALA A 35 -13.63 17.22 43.04
N THR A 36 -14.39 16.94 41.98
CA THR A 36 -15.84 17.17 41.94
C THR A 36 -16.55 15.89 42.41
N GLY A 37 -17.21 15.98 43.56
CA GLY A 37 -18.11 14.93 44.07
C GLY A 37 -19.45 14.97 43.34
N LEU A 38 -19.95 13.80 42.95
CA LEU A 38 -21.33 13.59 42.50
C LEU A 38 -22.11 12.81 43.57
N PRO A 39 -23.45 13.00 43.65
CA PRO A 39 -24.24 12.58 44.81
C PRO A 39 -24.63 11.10 44.76
N VAL A 40 -24.80 10.53 45.95
CA VAL A 40 -25.34 9.20 46.22
C VAL A 40 -26.87 9.22 46.07
N ALA A 41 -27.41 8.32 45.24
CA ALA A 41 -28.84 8.00 45.22
C ALA A 41 -29.06 6.58 45.78
N GLY A 42 -30.08 6.46 46.62
CA GLY A 42 -30.34 5.32 47.50
C GLY A 42 -30.88 4.05 46.86
N ALA A 43 -30.85 3.01 47.69
CA ALA A 43 -31.13 1.60 47.43
C ALA A 43 -32.56 1.26 46.97
N GLN A 44 -32.68 0.16 46.22
CA GLN A 44 -33.73 -0.84 46.41
C GLN A 44 -33.17 -2.25 46.23
N SER A 45 -33.59 -3.13 47.15
CA SER A 45 -33.16 -4.51 47.35
C SER A 45 -34.18 -5.51 46.81
N THR A 46 -33.73 -6.62 46.22
CA THR A 46 -34.33 -7.96 46.34
C THR A 46 -33.32 -9.04 45.90
N GLY A 47 -32.89 -9.92 46.81
CA GLY A 47 -32.14 -11.17 46.50
C GLY A 47 -33.06 -12.40 46.45
N PRO A 48 -32.57 -13.66 46.54
CA PRO A 48 -31.17 -14.11 46.65
C PRO A 48 -30.76 -15.26 45.70
N GLY A 49 -29.47 -15.30 45.37
CA GLY A 49 -28.75 -16.48 44.88
C GLY A 49 -27.31 -16.34 45.36
N SER A 50 -26.91 -17.14 46.33
CA SER A 50 -25.69 -16.99 47.13
C SER A 50 -24.40 -17.23 46.34
N VAL A 51 -23.45 -16.30 46.40
CA VAL A 51 -22.02 -16.61 46.28
C VAL A 51 -21.24 -15.75 47.29
N ASP A 52 -20.31 -16.42 47.96
CA ASP A 52 -19.56 -16.07 49.17
C ASP A 52 -18.71 -14.77 49.06
N PRO A 53 -18.80 -13.78 49.97
CA PRO A 53 -18.02 -12.53 49.89
C PRO A 53 -16.60 -12.66 50.48
N GLY A 54 -15.95 -13.81 50.27
CA GLY A 54 -14.63 -14.12 50.83
C GLY A 54 -13.49 -14.35 49.82
N SER A 55 -13.74 -14.40 48.50
CA SER A 55 -12.72 -14.88 47.53
C SER A 55 -12.17 -13.85 46.53
N LEU A 56 -12.20 -12.56 46.86
CA LEU A 56 -11.48 -11.55 46.07
C LEU A 56 -10.49 -10.80 46.97
N VAL A 57 -9.45 -11.51 47.39
CA VAL A 57 -8.22 -10.85 47.82
C VAL A 57 -7.37 -10.66 46.56
N PRO A 58 -7.07 -9.42 46.14
CA PRO A 58 -6.08 -9.21 45.09
C PRO A 58 -4.72 -9.66 45.62
N SER A 59 -4.15 -10.68 44.99
CA SER A 59 -2.74 -11.03 45.20
C SER A 59 -1.89 -9.92 44.61
N VAL A 60 -1.38 -9.04 45.47
CA VAL A 60 -0.37 -8.04 45.12
C VAL A 60 0.97 -8.76 45.09
N ALA A 61 1.54 -8.97 43.91
CA ALA A 61 2.94 -9.33 43.79
C ALA A 61 3.79 -8.16 44.31
N PRO A 62 4.76 -8.38 45.22
CA PRO A 62 5.63 -7.30 45.68
C PRO A 62 6.61 -6.92 44.56
N GLY A 63 6.46 -5.72 44.00
CA GLY A 63 7.41 -5.18 43.00
C GLY A 63 6.92 -4.02 42.14
N SER A 64 5.64 -3.63 42.18
CA SER A 64 5.12 -2.55 41.34
C SER A 64 4.94 -1.24 42.11
N LEU A 65 5.91 -0.34 41.98
CA LEU A 65 5.66 1.10 42.13
C LEU A 65 5.18 1.61 40.76
N LEU A 66 4.02 2.28 40.77
CA LEU A 66 3.20 2.75 39.64
C LEU A 66 2.12 1.75 39.19
N GLY A 67 0.98 1.81 39.88
CA GLY A 67 -0.23 1.07 39.53
C GLY A 67 -1.00 1.73 38.38
N ALA A 68 -1.34 0.91 37.38
CA ALA A 68 -2.48 1.11 36.51
C ALA A 68 -3.33 -0.19 36.58
N PRO A 69 -4.66 -0.11 36.71
CA PRO A 69 -5.49 -1.31 36.76
C PRO A 69 -5.51 -1.97 35.38
N SER A 70 -5.25 -3.28 35.34
CA SER A 70 -5.44 -4.12 34.16
C SER A 70 -6.93 -4.36 33.91
N LEU A 71 -7.54 -3.51 33.09
CA LEU A 71 -8.84 -3.81 32.47
C LEU A 71 -8.61 -4.78 31.30
N SER A 72 -9.18 -5.98 31.37
CA SER A 72 -9.19 -6.92 30.24
C SER A 72 -9.87 -6.28 29.03
N ILE A 73 -9.20 -6.31 27.89
CA ILE A 73 -9.50 -5.53 26.68
C ILE A 73 -10.76 -6.00 25.95
N ALA A 74 -11.23 -7.22 26.23
CA ALA A 74 -12.57 -7.66 25.84
C ALA A 74 -13.66 -6.72 26.37
N ALA A 75 -13.47 -6.13 27.56
CA ALA A 75 -14.42 -5.18 28.13
C ALA A 75 -14.32 -3.79 27.46
N SER A 76 -13.13 -3.31 27.11
CA SER A 76 -12.98 -1.97 26.49
C SER A 76 -13.40 -1.93 25.02
N THR A 77 -13.21 -3.03 24.28
CA THR A 77 -13.67 -3.17 22.88
C THR A 77 -15.18 -3.42 22.78
N GLN A 78 -15.80 -4.08 23.76
CA GLN A 78 -17.27 -4.23 23.84
C GLN A 78 -18.00 -2.96 24.31
N LEU A 79 -17.32 -2.03 25.00
CA LEU A 79 -17.97 -0.86 25.62
C LEU A 79 -18.07 0.39 24.72
N GLY A 80 -17.64 0.35 23.46
CA GLY A 80 -17.80 1.48 22.53
C GLY A 80 -17.11 2.77 22.97
N ALA A 81 -16.13 2.71 23.87
CA ALA A 81 -15.44 3.88 24.39
C ALA A 81 -14.47 4.43 23.32
N PRO A 82 -14.54 5.73 22.97
CA PRO A 82 -13.67 6.31 21.95
C PRO A 82 -12.24 6.45 22.50
N ILE A 83 -11.31 5.61 22.01
CA ILE A 83 -9.87 5.85 22.21
C ILE A 83 -9.45 6.95 21.22
N PRO A 84 -8.95 8.12 21.67
CA PRO A 84 -8.51 9.17 20.74
C PRO A 84 -7.24 8.72 20.02
N VAL A 85 -7.32 8.54 18.70
CA VAL A 85 -6.21 8.03 17.87
C VAL A 85 -4.95 8.89 18.04
N THR A 86 -5.11 10.21 18.10
CA THR A 86 -4.01 11.18 18.32
C THR A 86 -3.30 11.00 19.65
N SER A 87 -4.01 10.58 20.70
CA SER A 87 -3.40 10.35 22.02
C SER A 87 -2.61 9.05 22.08
N VAL A 88 -3.04 8.00 21.37
CA VAL A 88 -2.29 6.75 21.22
C VAL A 88 -1.05 6.97 20.35
N LEU A 89 -1.20 7.64 19.20
CA LEU A 89 -0.08 7.96 18.31
C LEU A 89 0.93 8.91 18.96
N GLY A 90 0.48 9.93 19.70
CA GLY A 90 1.32 10.87 20.43
C GLY A 90 2.08 10.23 21.61
N SER A 91 1.47 9.26 22.30
CA SER A 91 2.13 8.50 23.38
C SER A 91 3.23 7.56 22.86
N VAL A 92 3.15 7.10 21.61
CA VAL A 92 4.18 6.31 20.93
C VAL A 92 5.36 7.18 20.46
N GLY A 93 5.18 8.49 20.34
CA GLY A 93 6.24 9.45 20.01
C GLY A 93 7.08 9.93 21.21
N ALA A 94 6.57 9.77 22.44
CA ALA A 94 7.20 10.32 23.66
C ALA A 94 8.08 9.31 24.44
N ILE A 95 8.08 8.04 24.05
CA ILE A 95 8.88 6.99 24.71
C ILE A 95 10.14 6.78 23.87
N GLY A 96 11.27 7.21 24.42
CA GLY A 96 12.58 7.13 23.79
C GLY A 96 12.96 5.68 23.46
N SER A 97 13.38 5.47 22.22
CA SER A 97 14.37 4.48 21.77
C SER A 97 14.68 3.35 22.75
N SER A 98 13.75 2.40 22.93
CA SER A 98 14.07 1.02 23.34
C SER A 98 12.86 0.12 23.13
N ASP A 99 13.03 -0.86 22.23
CA ASP A 99 12.31 -2.12 22.06
C ASP A 99 10.81 -2.16 22.40
N PHE A 100 9.98 -1.90 21.37
CA PHE A 100 8.65 -2.48 21.27
C PHE A 100 8.61 -3.45 20.07
N PRO A 101 8.70 -4.77 20.28
CA PRO A 101 8.46 -5.75 19.24
C PRO A 101 6.97 -5.76 18.94
N ARG A 102 6.55 -5.04 17.89
CA ARG A 102 5.19 -5.16 17.32
C ARG A 102 5.06 -6.55 16.69
N PRO A 103 3.98 -7.32 16.87
CA PRO A 103 3.74 -8.55 16.12
C PRO A 103 2.64 -8.37 15.06
N GLY A 104 2.99 -8.66 13.80
CA GLY A 104 2.06 -8.70 12.66
C GLY A 104 2.57 -7.83 11.52
N SER A 105 3.12 -8.46 10.48
CA SER A 105 3.89 -7.86 9.36
C SER A 105 5.30 -7.36 9.69
N SER A 106 5.64 -7.10 10.94
CA SER A 106 6.82 -6.41 11.50
C SER A 106 8.19 -7.11 11.40
N GLN A 107 8.39 -8.14 10.58
CA GLN A 107 9.76 -8.61 10.36
C GLN A 107 10.51 -7.59 9.50
N PRO A 108 11.65 -7.03 9.95
CA PRO A 108 12.56 -6.34 9.05
C PRO A 108 12.81 -7.20 7.81
N PRO A 109 13.07 -6.60 6.64
CA PRO A 109 13.70 -7.34 5.55
C PRO A 109 14.89 -8.13 6.12
N ALA A 110 15.07 -9.39 5.70
CA ALA A 110 16.06 -10.32 6.29
C ALA A 110 17.53 -9.80 6.22
N GLY A 111 17.75 -8.70 5.50
CA GLY A 111 18.91 -7.83 5.56
C GLY A 111 18.58 -6.49 4.86
N PRO A 112 19.49 -5.51 4.87
CA PRO A 112 19.35 -4.29 4.09
C PRO A 112 18.95 -4.60 2.65
N ARG A 113 17.97 -3.86 2.10
CA ARG A 113 17.67 -3.92 0.68
C ARG A 113 18.88 -3.42 -0.10
N ALA A 114 19.09 -4.05 -1.26
CA ALA A 114 20.29 -3.95 -2.08
C ALA A 114 20.81 -2.51 -2.21
N THR A 115 22.13 -2.35 -2.10
CA THR A 115 22.84 -1.18 -2.60
C THR A 115 22.64 -1.06 -4.10
N ARG A 116 22.65 0.17 -4.65
CA ARG A 116 22.62 0.41 -6.09
C ARG A 116 23.64 -0.46 -6.84
N ASP A 117 23.19 -1.15 -7.87
CA ASP A 117 24.04 -1.89 -8.80
C ASP A 117 24.39 -0.97 -9.98
N GLY A 118 25.61 -0.42 -9.95
CA GLY A 118 26.10 0.50 -10.97
C GLY A 118 26.19 -0.08 -12.39
N SER A 119 26.05 -1.40 -12.57
CA SER A 119 25.98 -2.02 -13.90
C SER A 119 24.60 -1.85 -14.56
N ILE A 120 23.56 -1.55 -13.77
CA ILE A 120 22.23 -1.22 -14.27
C ILE A 120 22.22 0.25 -14.69
N VAL A 121 22.27 0.45 -16.00
CA VAL A 121 22.27 1.78 -16.65
C VAL A 121 21.04 2.01 -17.52
N SER A 122 20.10 1.06 -17.55
CA SER A 122 18.84 1.19 -18.25
C SER A 122 17.76 0.26 -17.68
N SER A 123 16.51 0.67 -17.84
CA SER A 123 15.35 -0.14 -17.45
C SER A 123 15.02 -1.16 -18.52
N THR A 124 15.01 -2.45 -18.16
CA THR A 124 14.83 -3.56 -19.12
C THR A 124 14.13 -4.76 -18.49
N VAL A 125 13.35 -5.50 -19.28
CA VAL A 125 12.82 -6.80 -18.84
C VAL A 125 13.93 -7.84 -18.98
N GLN A 126 14.36 -8.42 -17.86
CA GLN A 126 15.40 -9.45 -17.81
C GLN A 126 14.83 -10.84 -18.03
N ARG A 127 13.63 -11.09 -17.48
CA ARG A 127 13.02 -12.41 -17.45
C ARG A 127 11.52 -12.30 -17.27
N ILE A 128 10.78 -13.22 -17.88
CA ILE A 128 9.35 -13.44 -17.64
C ILE A 128 9.15 -14.93 -17.38
N GLU A 129 8.50 -15.27 -16.27
CA GLU A 129 8.22 -16.64 -15.84
C GLU A 129 6.73 -16.79 -15.46
N PRO A 130 6.13 -17.99 -15.57
CA PRO A 130 4.80 -18.23 -15.01
C PRO A 130 4.82 -18.05 -13.49
N LEU A 131 3.80 -17.39 -12.93
CA LEU A 131 3.66 -17.29 -11.47
C LEU A 131 3.31 -18.64 -10.84
N PHE A 132 2.55 -19.48 -11.56
CA PHE A 132 2.12 -20.80 -11.14
C PHE A 132 2.67 -21.88 -12.10
N PRO A 133 3.98 -22.17 -12.09
CA PRO A 133 4.61 -23.05 -13.08
C PRO A 133 4.15 -24.51 -13.02
N ALA A 134 3.56 -24.94 -11.90
CA ALA A 134 3.01 -26.29 -11.75
C ALA A 134 1.52 -26.39 -12.10
N SER A 135 0.85 -25.28 -12.41
CA SER A 135 -0.60 -25.30 -12.69
C SER A 135 -0.87 -25.75 -14.13
N THR A 136 -1.81 -26.68 -14.28
CA THR A 136 -2.33 -27.10 -15.58
C THR A 136 -3.51 -26.26 -16.06
N GLU A 137 -4.05 -25.39 -15.20
CA GLU A 137 -5.22 -24.58 -15.50
C GLU A 137 -4.88 -23.46 -16.50
N ALA A 138 -5.65 -23.37 -17.58
CA ALA A 138 -5.39 -22.39 -18.64
C ALA A 138 -5.44 -20.93 -18.12
N VAL A 139 -6.28 -20.67 -17.12
CA VAL A 139 -6.45 -19.36 -16.49
C VAL A 139 -5.21 -18.90 -15.72
N ASP A 140 -4.41 -19.84 -15.20
CA ASP A 140 -3.21 -19.56 -14.42
C ASP A 140 -2.02 -19.20 -15.32
N ARG A 141 -2.04 -19.59 -16.60
CA ARG A 141 -1.00 -19.21 -17.57
C ARG A 141 -0.94 -17.71 -17.86
N ARG A 142 -1.99 -16.97 -17.51
CA ARG A 142 -2.04 -15.50 -17.60
C ARG A 142 -1.32 -14.80 -16.46
N ALA A 143 -1.00 -15.53 -15.39
CA ALA A 143 -0.25 -15.03 -14.26
C ALA A 143 1.26 -15.19 -14.52
N GLU A 144 1.95 -14.07 -14.59
CA GLU A 144 3.36 -13.97 -14.92
C GLU A 144 4.13 -13.21 -13.83
N VAL A 145 5.42 -13.44 -13.81
CA VAL A 145 6.40 -12.72 -13.01
C VAL A 145 7.42 -12.13 -13.96
N TRP A 146 7.57 -10.82 -13.92
CA TRP A 146 8.54 -10.07 -14.66
C TRP A 146 9.67 -9.63 -13.72
N ALA A 147 10.90 -9.95 -14.08
CA ALA A 147 12.08 -9.37 -13.44
C ALA A 147 12.55 -8.19 -14.30
N VAL A 148 12.43 -6.98 -13.77
CA VAL A 148 12.66 -5.72 -14.49
C VAL A 148 13.80 -4.96 -13.82
N THR A 149 14.85 -4.60 -14.55
CA THR A 149 15.81 -3.63 -14.03
C THR A 149 15.17 -2.24 -14.03
N SER A 150 15.36 -1.49 -12.96
CA SER A 150 15.04 -0.07 -12.86
C SER A 150 16.34 0.72 -12.93
N GLU A 151 16.45 1.63 -13.90
CA GLU A 151 17.58 2.54 -14.05
C GLU A 151 17.66 3.49 -12.86
N SER A 152 16.54 4.14 -12.51
CA SER A 152 16.46 5.11 -11.43
C SER A 152 16.79 4.50 -10.07
N MET A 153 16.41 3.25 -9.81
CA MET A 153 16.75 2.55 -8.57
C MET A 153 18.04 1.74 -8.65
N GLN A 154 18.58 1.52 -9.85
CA GLN A 154 19.73 0.64 -10.11
C GLN A 154 19.59 -0.72 -9.42
N ARG A 155 18.43 -1.36 -9.59
CA ARG A 155 18.14 -2.67 -9.01
C ARG A 155 17.11 -3.43 -9.85
N THR A 156 17.03 -4.74 -9.64
CA THR A 156 15.95 -5.56 -10.22
C THR A 156 14.71 -5.51 -9.34
N VAL A 157 13.57 -5.19 -9.96
CA VAL A 157 12.23 -5.16 -9.40
C VAL A 157 11.46 -6.38 -9.90
N ARG A 158 10.71 -7.02 -9.01
CA ARG A 158 9.78 -8.08 -9.36
C ARG A 158 8.39 -7.47 -9.57
N VAL A 159 7.78 -7.74 -10.71
CA VAL A 159 6.42 -7.31 -11.05
C VAL A 159 5.58 -8.54 -11.38
N GLU A 160 4.51 -8.76 -10.62
CA GLU A 160 3.54 -9.80 -10.94
C GLU A 160 2.51 -9.21 -11.92
N VAL A 161 2.22 -9.91 -13.01
CA VAL A 161 1.31 -9.45 -14.05
C VAL A 161 0.26 -10.52 -14.27
N TYR A 162 -1.00 -10.15 -14.14
CA TYR A 162 -2.11 -10.97 -14.56
C TYR A 162 -2.72 -10.38 -15.83
N ARG A 163 -2.50 -11.04 -16.96
CA ARG A 163 -2.95 -10.55 -18.27
C ARG A 163 -4.47 -10.66 -18.39
N ALA A 164 -5.07 -9.69 -19.08
CA ALA A 164 -6.42 -9.81 -19.61
C ALA A 164 -6.55 -11.03 -20.54
N PRO A 165 -7.78 -11.51 -20.80
CA PRO A 165 -8.01 -12.52 -21.83
C PRO A 165 -7.41 -12.12 -23.19
N ALA A 166 -6.99 -13.11 -23.97
CA ALA A 166 -6.50 -12.88 -25.32
C ALA A 166 -7.57 -12.24 -26.23
N GLY A 167 -7.14 -11.45 -27.20
CA GLY A 167 -8.04 -10.85 -28.20
C GLY A 167 -8.74 -9.56 -27.76
N VAL A 168 -8.34 -8.95 -26.65
CA VAL A 168 -8.81 -7.63 -26.22
C VAL A 168 -7.66 -6.69 -25.89
N ASP A 169 -7.81 -5.41 -26.21
CA ASP A 169 -7.01 -4.32 -25.68
C ASP A 169 -7.72 -3.82 -24.42
N ALA A 170 -7.18 -4.17 -23.24
CA ALA A 170 -7.79 -3.94 -21.93
C ALA A 170 -7.21 -2.72 -21.19
N PRO A 171 -7.91 -2.14 -20.20
CA PRO A 171 -7.32 -1.22 -19.24
C PRO A 171 -6.23 -1.91 -18.40
N ASN A 172 -5.28 -1.12 -17.91
CA ASN A 172 -4.26 -1.54 -16.95
C ASN A 172 -4.60 -1.03 -15.55
N VAL A 173 -4.45 -1.85 -14.51
CA VAL A 173 -4.64 -1.42 -13.12
C VAL A 173 -3.47 -1.87 -12.25
N TYR A 174 -2.80 -0.91 -11.62
CA TYR A 174 -1.80 -1.20 -10.61
C TYR A 174 -2.45 -1.58 -9.28
N PHE A 175 -1.91 -2.61 -8.62
CA PHE A 175 -2.26 -2.98 -7.26
C PHE A 175 -1.04 -2.77 -6.38
N LEU A 176 -1.13 -1.81 -5.46
CA LEU A 176 -0.06 -1.43 -4.56
C LEU A 176 -0.23 -2.13 -3.22
N ASP A 177 0.79 -2.89 -2.82
CA ASP A 177 0.82 -3.54 -1.51
C ASP A 177 0.96 -2.53 -0.36
N GLY A 178 0.60 -3.00 0.84
CA GLY A 178 0.85 -2.29 2.10
C GLY A 178 2.33 -2.33 2.53
N VAL A 179 2.58 -1.99 3.80
CA VAL A 179 3.93 -1.88 4.41
C VAL A 179 4.82 -3.12 4.25
N GLY A 180 4.21 -4.30 4.07
CA GLY A 180 4.90 -5.56 3.80
C GLY A 180 5.56 -5.60 2.42
N SER A 181 4.85 -5.14 1.38
CA SER A 181 5.19 -5.39 -0.03
C SER A 181 5.77 -6.79 -0.23
N GLU A 182 4.94 -7.77 0.14
CA GLU A 182 5.31 -9.18 0.22
C GLU A 182 5.80 -9.73 -1.13
N VAL A 183 6.62 -10.77 -1.06
CA VAL A 183 7.06 -11.53 -2.25
C VAL A 183 6.77 -13.02 -2.00
N PRO A 184 5.77 -13.62 -2.66
CA PRO A 184 4.83 -13.00 -3.60
C PRO A 184 3.88 -12.00 -2.91
N SER A 185 3.25 -11.13 -3.70
CA SER A 185 2.34 -10.09 -3.18
C SER A 185 1.18 -10.68 -2.37
N GLY A 186 0.70 -9.96 -1.36
CA GLY A 186 -0.53 -10.34 -0.67
C GLY A 186 -1.74 -10.39 -1.63
N TRP A 187 -1.72 -9.58 -2.70
CA TRP A 187 -2.73 -9.59 -3.75
C TRP A 187 -2.75 -10.87 -4.60
N SER A 188 -1.65 -11.62 -4.71
CA SER A 188 -1.63 -12.84 -5.52
C SER A 188 -2.04 -14.11 -4.77
N THR A 189 -2.03 -14.07 -3.44
CA THR A 189 -2.69 -15.10 -2.64
C THR A 189 -4.19 -15.02 -2.89
N GLY A 190 -4.93 -16.14 -2.94
CA GLY A 190 -6.35 -16.24 -3.39
C GLY A 190 -7.40 -15.40 -2.65
N MET A 191 -6.97 -14.40 -1.89
CA MET A 191 -7.75 -13.30 -1.36
C MET A 191 -7.66 -12.04 -2.25
N GLY A 192 -6.63 -11.81 -3.08
CA GLY A 192 -6.55 -10.63 -3.96
C GLY A 192 -6.98 -10.90 -5.42
N TRP A 193 -6.17 -10.50 -6.42
CA TRP A 193 -6.47 -10.75 -7.84
C TRP A 193 -6.50 -12.25 -8.19
N GLY A 194 -5.94 -13.10 -7.32
CA GLY A 194 -6.12 -14.55 -7.37
C GLY A 194 -7.59 -14.99 -7.20
N ASP A 195 -8.51 -14.09 -6.83
CA ASP A 195 -9.94 -14.33 -6.77
C ASP A 195 -10.52 -14.65 -8.17
N PRO A 196 -11.21 -15.79 -8.35
CA PRO A 196 -11.80 -16.18 -9.64
C PRO A 196 -12.69 -15.11 -10.29
N ALA A 197 -13.36 -14.28 -9.49
CA ALA A 197 -14.22 -13.22 -9.99
C ALA A 197 -13.44 -12.08 -10.69
N LEU A 198 -12.17 -11.89 -10.36
CA LEU A 198 -11.29 -10.95 -11.07
C LEU A 198 -10.56 -11.61 -12.24
N ARG A 199 -10.30 -12.91 -12.15
CA ARG A 199 -9.55 -13.63 -13.19
C ARG A 199 -10.22 -13.50 -14.56
N ASP A 200 -11.54 -13.58 -14.66
CA ASP A 200 -12.22 -13.51 -15.96
C ASP A 200 -12.52 -12.09 -16.48
N ARG A 201 -12.08 -11.05 -15.75
CA ARG A 201 -12.26 -9.65 -16.17
C ARG A 201 -11.32 -9.30 -17.33
N ALA A 202 -11.81 -8.45 -18.23
CA ALA A 202 -11.02 -7.89 -19.32
C ALA A 202 -10.16 -6.70 -18.83
N VAL A 203 -9.20 -6.98 -17.94
CA VAL A 203 -8.29 -6.01 -17.33
C VAL A 203 -6.91 -6.66 -17.16
N ASN A 204 -5.84 -5.89 -17.34
CA ASN A 204 -4.52 -6.30 -16.92
C ASN A 204 -4.29 -5.83 -15.48
N VAL A 205 -3.98 -6.76 -14.57
CA VAL A 205 -3.61 -6.43 -13.18
C VAL A 205 -2.10 -6.48 -13.06
N ILE A 206 -1.50 -5.41 -12.57
CA ILE A 206 -0.05 -5.28 -12.46
C ILE A 206 0.30 -4.99 -11.00
N VAL A 207 1.15 -5.82 -10.42
CA VAL A 207 1.49 -5.80 -8.99
C VAL A 207 3.01 -5.70 -8.85
N PRO A 208 3.56 -4.49 -8.82
CA PRO A 208 4.94 -4.26 -8.42
C PRO A 208 5.16 -4.79 -7.00
N THR A 209 6.31 -5.42 -6.74
CA THR A 209 6.64 -5.97 -5.42
C THR A 209 8.05 -5.57 -4.98
N GLY A 210 8.32 -5.71 -3.68
CA GLY A 210 9.62 -5.38 -3.12
C GLY A 210 9.81 -3.91 -2.75
N GLY A 211 8.74 -3.18 -2.44
CA GLY A 211 8.74 -1.83 -1.88
C GLY A 211 8.22 -1.75 -0.44
N PRO A 212 8.73 -2.53 0.52
CA PRO A 212 8.28 -2.47 1.89
C PRO A 212 8.58 -1.08 2.42
N ALA A 213 7.59 -0.49 3.08
CA ALA A 213 7.71 0.83 3.69
C ALA A 213 8.09 1.97 2.74
N SER A 214 8.10 1.76 1.42
CA SER A 214 8.60 2.79 0.49
C SER A 214 7.63 3.95 0.26
N MET A 215 6.39 3.83 0.75
CA MET A 215 5.26 4.71 0.40
C MET A 215 5.02 4.82 -1.11
N TRP A 216 5.60 3.91 -1.91
CA TRP A 216 5.60 3.93 -3.38
C TRP A 216 5.93 5.30 -4.00
N SER A 217 6.81 6.06 -3.34
CA SER A 217 7.27 7.38 -3.78
C SER A 217 8.74 7.36 -4.18
N ASP A 218 9.19 8.47 -4.75
CA ASP A 218 10.61 8.77 -4.93
C ASP A 218 11.21 9.36 -3.65
N TRP A 219 12.36 8.84 -3.24
CA TRP A 219 13.02 9.23 -1.99
C TRP A 219 14.15 10.21 -2.28
N GLN A 220 14.32 11.21 -1.41
CA GLN A 220 15.40 12.21 -1.52
C GLN A 220 16.80 11.59 -1.32
N ALA A 221 16.89 10.52 -0.52
CA ALA A 221 18.13 9.81 -0.25
C ALA A 221 17.87 8.29 -0.19
N ASP A 222 18.88 7.52 -0.61
CA ASP A 222 18.88 6.08 -0.40
C ASP A 222 18.90 5.79 1.11
N ASP A 223 18.03 4.88 1.55
CA ASP A 223 17.98 4.48 2.94
C ASP A 223 18.93 3.29 3.20
N PRO A 224 19.72 3.31 4.30
CA PRO A 224 20.63 2.21 4.60
C PRO A 224 19.96 0.84 4.80
N VAL A 225 18.66 0.80 5.08
CA VAL A 225 17.88 -0.43 5.28
C VAL A 225 16.93 -0.69 4.11
N LEU A 226 16.26 0.34 3.60
CA LEU A 226 15.25 0.20 2.54
C LEU A 226 15.81 0.37 1.12
N GLY A 227 17.07 0.77 1.01
CA GLY A 227 17.80 0.91 -0.24
C GLY A 227 17.31 2.10 -1.09
N PRO A 228 17.63 2.10 -2.39
CA PRO A 228 17.12 3.10 -3.33
C PRO A 228 15.64 2.87 -3.60
N ASN A 229 14.86 3.95 -3.53
CA ASN A 229 13.41 3.97 -3.73
C ASN A 229 13.06 5.12 -4.69
N ASN A 230 12.85 4.78 -5.96
CA ASN A 230 12.36 5.67 -7.01
C ASN A 230 11.12 5.02 -7.64
N TRP A 231 10.10 4.81 -6.81
CA TRP A 231 8.92 4.04 -7.18
C TRP A 231 7.93 4.82 -8.03
N GLU A 232 7.77 6.12 -7.82
CA GLU A 232 6.90 6.94 -8.66
C GLU A 232 7.47 6.93 -10.08
N THR A 233 8.77 7.24 -10.23
CA THR A 233 9.51 7.12 -11.50
C THR A 233 9.35 5.73 -12.12
N PHE A 234 9.56 4.64 -11.36
CA PHE A 234 9.44 3.29 -11.91
C PHE A 234 8.03 2.98 -12.43
N LEU A 235 6.99 3.39 -11.70
CA LEU A 235 5.61 3.05 -12.04
C LEU A 235 5.04 3.89 -13.18
N THR A 236 5.47 5.15 -13.30
CA THR A 236 4.88 6.09 -14.27
C THR A 236 5.74 6.27 -15.51
N GLU A 237 7.04 5.97 -15.45
CA GLU A 237 7.98 6.23 -16.56
C GLU A 237 8.68 4.97 -17.04
N GLU A 238 9.23 4.15 -16.14
CA GLU A 238 10.09 3.03 -16.54
C GLU A 238 9.32 1.76 -16.93
N LEU A 239 8.35 1.36 -16.10
CA LEU A 239 7.61 0.10 -16.27
C LEU A 239 6.61 0.13 -17.44
N PRO A 240 5.82 1.19 -17.67
CA PRO A 240 4.82 1.20 -18.73
C PRO A 240 5.37 0.81 -20.12
N PRO A 241 6.42 1.46 -20.68
CA PRO A 241 6.93 1.12 -22.00
C PRO A 241 7.48 -0.32 -22.09
N LEU A 242 7.94 -0.88 -20.97
CA LEU A 242 8.43 -2.26 -20.92
C LEU A 242 7.28 -3.28 -21.02
N LEU A 243 6.14 -2.99 -20.39
CA LEU A 243 4.93 -3.81 -20.52
C LEU A 243 4.38 -3.78 -21.95
N GLU A 244 4.43 -2.62 -22.61
CA GLU A 244 4.01 -2.50 -24.03
C GLU A 244 4.95 -3.26 -24.97
N ALA A 245 6.23 -3.38 -24.64
CA ALA A 245 7.22 -4.08 -25.45
C ALA A 245 7.20 -5.61 -25.25
N GLY A 246 7.02 -6.08 -24.01
CA GLY A 246 7.20 -7.47 -23.63
C GLY A 246 8.68 -7.90 -23.63
N LEU A 247 8.93 -9.21 -23.75
CA LEU A 247 10.27 -9.78 -23.84
C LEU A 247 10.37 -10.70 -25.06
N PRO A 248 11.11 -10.29 -26.12
CA PRO A 248 11.28 -11.09 -27.33
C PRO A 248 11.73 -12.52 -27.02
N GLY A 249 11.02 -13.51 -27.57
CA GLY A 249 11.31 -14.93 -27.36
C GLY A 249 10.80 -15.53 -26.04
N ALA A 250 10.23 -14.74 -25.13
CA ALA A 250 9.64 -15.22 -23.88
C ALA A 250 8.13 -14.91 -23.78
N ALA A 251 7.74 -13.63 -23.92
CA ALA A 251 6.34 -13.23 -23.92
C ALA A 251 6.13 -11.97 -24.77
N GLY A 252 4.99 -11.91 -25.47
CA GLY A 252 4.64 -10.73 -26.26
C GLY A 252 4.23 -9.52 -25.42
N PRO A 253 4.04 -8.36 -26.08
CA PRO A 253 3.42 -7.17 -25.51
C PRO A 253 2.22 -7.45 -24.63
N LEU A 254 2.04 -6.68 -23.56
CA LEU A 254 0.78 -6.60 -22.86
C LEU A 254 -0.22 -5.86 -23.75
N ALA A 255 -1.32 -6.49 -24.14
CA ALA A 255 -2.35 -5.82 -24.94
C ALA A 255 -3.19 -4.90 -24.05
N HIS A 256 -3.16 -3.59 -24.32
CA HIS A 256 -3.93 -2.61 -23.57
C HIS A 256 -4.46 -1.47 -24.45
N ASN A 257 -5.51 -0.79 -23.97
CA ASN A 257 -6.13 0.35 -24.65
C ASN A 257 -5.49 1.70 -24.28
N GLY A 258 -4.45 1.69 -23.45
CA GLY A 258 -3.69 2.87 -23.04
C GLY A 258 -4.23 3.57 -21.79
N SER A 259 -5.33 3.08 -21.22
CA SER A 259 -5.88 3.62 -19.97
C SER A 259 -5.31 2.92 -18.73
N TRP A 260 -5.15 3.70 -17.66
CA TRP A 260 -4.54 3.25 -16.41
C TRP A 260 -5.38 3.62 -15.21
N GLY A 261 -5.51 2.67 -14.28
CA GLY A 261 -5.99 2.89 -12.93
C GLY A 261 -4.95 2.46 -11.90
N VAL A 262 -5.14 2.87 -10.66
CA VAL A 262 -4.29 2.47 -9.53
C VAL A 262 -5.15 2.18 -8.31
N MET A 263 -4.85 1.10 -7.61
CA MET A 263 -5.47 0.82 -6.33
C MET A 263 -4.45 0.32 -5.32
N GLY A 264 -4.73 0.50 -4.04
CA GLY A 264 -3.86 -0.02 -3.00
C GLY A 264 -4.52 -0.12 -1.64
N VAL A 265 -3.80 -0.75 -0.73
CA VAL A 265 -4.22 -0.98 0.66
C VAL A 265 -3.22 -0.37 1.62
N SER A 266 -3.69 0.16 2.75
CA SER A 266 -2.80 0.68 3.80
C SER A 266 -1.80 1.69 3.22
N MET A 267 -0.49 1.44 3.32
CA MET A 267 0.56 2.24 2.66
C MET A 267 0.29 2.44 1.16
N GLY A 268 -0.08 1.37 0.45
CA GLY A 268 -0.42 1.42 -0.96
C GLY A 268 -1.70 2.21 -1.24
N ALA A 269 -2.63 2.30 -0.29
CA ALA A 269 -3.83 3.12 -0.45
C ALA A 269 -3.48 4.61 -0.45
N SER A 270 -2.66 5.04 0.50
CA SER A 270 -2.11 6.41 0.51
C SER A 270 -1.43 6.72 -0.82
N ALA A 271 -0.52 5.83 -1.23
CA ALA A 271 0.26 6.02 -2.45
C ALA A 271 -0.58 6.02 -3.73
N ALA A 272 -1.60 5.17 -3.85
CA ALA A 272 -2.49 5.15 -5.01
C ALA A 272 -3.16 6.51 -5.24
N LEU A 273 -3.63 7.15 -4.16
CA LEU A 273 -4.26 8.46 -4.24
C LEU A 273 -3.23 9.58 -4.46
N HIS A 274 -2.04 9.50 -3.88
CA HIS A 274 -0.96 10.45 -4.15
C HIS A 274 -0.53 10.39 -5.62
N LEU A 275 -0.29 9.19 -6.17
CA LEU A 275 0.09 8.98 -7.57
C LEU A 275 -1.01 9.49 -8.52
N ALA A 276 -2.27 9.16 -8.27
CA ALA A 276 -3.37 9.61 -9.11
C ALA A 276 -3.58 11.13 -9.06
N ASN A 277 -3.34 11.76 -7.91
CA ASN A 277 -3.41 13.21 -7.76
C ASN A 277 -2.23 13.94 -8.43
N ARG A 278 -1.08 13.29 -8.54
CA ARG A 278 0.14 13.90 -9.10
C ARG A 278 0.36 13.59 -10.57
N ASN A 279 -0.34 12.60 -11.11
CA ASN A 279 -0.10 12.11 -12.47
C ASN A 279 -1.40 11.93 -13.27
N GLU A 280 -1.45 12.57 -14.44
CA GLU A 280 -2.59 12.51 -15.37
C GLU A 280 -2.82 11.11 -15.96
N MET A 281 -1.81 10.23 -15.93
CA MET A 281 -1.88 8.84 -16.41
C MET A 281 -3.08 8.07 -15.85
N PHE A 282 -3.43 8.30 -14.59
CA PHE A 282 -4.47 7.54 -13.90
C PHE A 282 -5.85 8.16 -14.08
N GLY A 283 -6.77 7.45 -14.75
CA GLY A 283 -8.18 7.86 -14.87
C GLY A 283 -9.07 7.39 -13.72
N GLY A 284 -8.59 6.43 -12.92
CA GLY A 284 -9.28 5.93 -11.75
C GLY A 284 -8.32 5.53 -10.63
N ALA A 285 -8.72 5.77 -9.38
CA ALA A 285 -7.95 5.49 -8.18
C ALA A 285 -8.80 4.82 -7.09
N ALA A 286 -8.23 3.85 -6.37
CA ALA A 286 -8.87 3.29 -5.18
C ALA A 286 -7.92 3.18 -3.98
N GLY A 287 -8.39 3.66 -2.84
CA GLY A 287 -7.67 3.57 -1.57
C GLY A 287 -8.48 2.79 -0.55
N ILE A 288 -7.90 1.70 -0.04
CA ILE A 288 -8.53 0.86 0.97
C ILE A 288 -7.75 0.97 2.28
N SER A 289 -8.39 1.53 3.30
CA SER A 289 -7.82 1.79 4.63
C SER A 289 -6.53 2.64 4.59
N GLY A 290 -6.50 3.72 3.79
CA GLY A 290 -5.33 4.60 3.69
C GLY A 290 -5.32 5.78 4.66
N ALA A 291 -4.19 6.49 4.72
CA ALA A 291 -4.09 7.83 5.27
C ALA A 291 -3.59 8.80 4.19
N TYR A 292 -4.38 9.82 3.85
CA TYR A 292 -4.22 10.59 2.61
C TYR A 292 -3.68 12.01 2.82
N SER A 293 -3.60 12.47 4.07
CA SER A 293 -2.78 13.62 4.43
C SER A 293 -1.41 13.14 4.85
N THR A 294 -0.40 13.98 4.68
CA THR A 294 0.98 13.73 5.09
C THR A 294 1.50 14.85 6.01
N THR A 295 0.84 16.02 5.99
CA THR A 295 1.23 17.19 6.77
C THR A 295 0.49 17.31 8.10
N ASP A 296 -0.72 16.76 8.20
CA ASP A 296 -1.42 16.65 9.48
C ASP A 296 -0.71 15.67 10.44
N GLU A 297 -1.05 15.70 11.73
CA GLU A 297 -0.38 14.85 12.71
C GLU A 297 -0.63 13.35 12.48
N LEU A 298 -1.83 12.97 12.06
CA LEU A 298 -2.19 11.56 11.86
C LEU A 298 -1.43 11.00 10.66
N GLY A 299 -1.47 11.70 9.54
CA GLY A 299 -0.79 11.39 8.28
C GLY A 299 0.72 11.36 8.42
N TYR A 300 1.30 12.36 9.10
CA TYR A 300 2.73 12.36 9.40
C TYR A 300 3.14 11.12 10.21
N GLN A 301 2.41 10.81 11.29
CA GLN A 301 2.71 9.63 12.11
C GLN A 301 2.49 8.34 11.33
N TYR A 302 1.48 8.28 10.46
CA TYR A 302 1.22 7.13 9.61
C TYR A 302 2.40 6.83 8.69
N ALA A 303 2.88 7.82 7.93
CA ALA A 303 4.04 7.67 7.05
C ALA A 303 5.32 7.32 7.85
N ARG A 304 5.57 8.04 8.94
CA ARG A 304 6.72 7.79 9.82
C ARG A 304 6.70 6.38 10.41
N LEU A 305 5.57 5.92 10.93
CA LEU A 305 5.45 4.59 11.55
C LEU A 305 5.51 3.48 10.52
N THR A 306 4.98 3.69 9.31
CA THR A 306 5.12 2.79 8.17
C THR A 306 6.59 2.58 7.83
N VAL A 307 7.35 3.68 7.67
CA VAL A 307 8.79 3.61 7.38
C VAL A 307 9.57 2.95 8.51
N ALA A 308 9.30 3.37 9.75
CA ALA A 308 9.97 2.82 10.94
C ALA A 308 9.65 1.33 11.18
N ALA A 309 8.48 0.82 10.75
CA ALA A 309 8.12 -0.59 10.86
C ALA A 309 9.02 -1.53 10.04
N ARG A 310 9.85 -0.96 9.14
CA ARG A 310 10.88 -1.67 8.38
C ARG A 310 12.29 -1.12 8.66
N HIS A 311 12.44 -0.37 9.76
CA HIS A 311 13.69 0.25 10.21
C HIS A 311 14.30 1.28 9.26
N GLY A 312 13.51 1.83 8.32
CA GLY A 312 13.94 2.97 7.53
C GLY A 312 13.86 4.27 8.31
N ASP A 313 14.49 5.31 7.76
CA ASP A 313 14.37 6.68 8.23
C ASP A 313 13.47 7.48 7.29
N VAL A 314 12.33 7.94 7.81
CA VAL A 314 11.34 8.72 7.03
C VAL A 314 11.92 10.05 6.51
N THR A 315 13.00 10.56 7.12
CA THR A 315 13.66 11.77 6.64
C THR A 315 14.45 11.54 5.35
N ASN A 316 14.84 10.31 5.02
CA ASN A 316 15.43 9.96 3.72
C ASN A 316 14.39 10.02 2.58
N MET A 317 13.10 9.84 2.91
CA MET A 317 12.01 9.83 1.93
C MET A 317 11.66 11.23 1.44
N TRP A 318 11.06 12.05 2.30
CA TRP A 318 10.57 13.38 1.95
C TRP A 318 11.28 14.51 2.71
N GLY A 319 12.47 14.23 3.27
CA GLY A 319 13.22 15.19 4.08
C GLY A 319 12.62 15.38 5.48
N PRO A 320 13.14 16.33 6.27
CA PRO A 320 12.56 16.71 7.55
C PRO A 320 11.06 17.03 7.45
N ARG A 321 10.29 16.78 8.52
CA ARG A 321 8.85 17.09 8.55
C ARG A 321 8.58 18.52 8.10
N GLY A 322 7.60 18.69 7.20
CA GLY A 322 7.22 20.00 6.65
C GLY A 322 8.09 20.48 5.49
N SER A 323 9.04 19.67 5.03
CA SER A 323 9.71 19.90 3.75
C SER A 323 8.71 19.87 2.58
N ARG A 324 9.10 20.49 1.45
CA ARG A 324 8.26 20.60 0.25
C ARG A 324 7.64 19.27 -0.17
N GLU A 325 8.42 18.20 -0.18
CA GLU A 325 7.95 16.87 -0.59
C GLU A 325 6.81 16.33 0.29
N TRP A 326 6.76 16.66 1.58
CA TRP A 326 5.60 16.31 2.41
C TRP A 326 4.33 16.99 1.90
N VAL A 327 4.40 18.30 1.65
CA VAL A 327 3.26 19.10 1.17
C VAL A 327 2.79 18.62 -0.20
N GLU A 328 3.72 18.27 -1.08
CA GLU A 328 3.40 17.83 -2.44
C GLU A 328 2.85 16.41 -2.54
N HIS A 329 2.97 15.63 -1.46
CA HIS A 329 2.32 14.34 -1.29
C HIS A 329 1.08 14.44 -0.39
N ASP A 330 0.60 15.63 -0.03
CA ASP A 330 -0.62 15.79 0.76
C ASP A 330 -1.87 15.92 -0.12
N THR A 331 -2.51 14.78 -0.41
CA THR A 331 -3.73 14.77 -1.24
C THR A 331 -4.94 15.40 -0.54
N VAL A 332 -4.98 15.46 0.80
CA VAL A 332 -6.08 16.13 1.51
C VAL A 332 -5.93 17.64 1.41
N ALA A 333 -4.71 18.15 1.50
CA ALA A 333 -4.43 19.58 1.37
C ALA A 333 -4.67 20.11 -0.05
N ASP A 334 -4.33 19.31 -1.06
CA ASP A 334 -4.57 19.63 -2.47
C ASP A 334 -5.02 18.40 -3.28
N PRO A 335 -6.33 18.11 -3.32
CA PRO A 335 -6.89 17.02 -4.12
C PRO A 335 -7.19 17.42 -5.58
N SER A 336 -6.72 18.60 -6.05
CA SER A 336 -7.14 19.14 -7.35
C SER A 336 -6.77 18.24 -8.53
N GLY A 337 -5.67 17.51 -8.43
CA GLY A 337 -5.26 16.56 -9.46
C GLY A 337 -6.16 15.34 -9.58
N LEU A 338 -7.14 15.14 -8.69
CA LEU A 338 -8.17 14.11 -8.82
C LEU A 338 -9.39 14.55 -9.66
N GLU A 339 -9.45 15.80 -10.12
CA GLU A 339 -10.53 16.31 -10.96
C GLU A 339 -10.82 15.39 -12.16
N GLY A 340 -12.11 15.07 -12.34
CA GLY A 340 -12.59 14.23 -13.45
C GLY A 340 -12.31 12.73 -13.33
N LYS A 341 -11.67 12.26 -12.25
CA LYS A 341 -11.30 10.85 -12.07
C LYS A 341 -12.36 10.06 -11.29
N ALA A 342 -12.43 8.75 -11.52
CA ALA A 342 -13.16 7.85 -10.65
C ALA A 342 -12.35 7.56 -9.38
N VAL A 343 -12.90 7.85 -8.20
CA VAL A 343 -12.22 7.67 -6.92
C VAL A 343 -13.05 6.77 -6.01
N TYR A 344 -12.45 5.66 -5.57
CA TYR A 344 -13.02 4.77 -4.56
C TYR A 344 -12.26 4.87 -3.25
N LEU A 345 -12.96 5.10 -2.14
CA LEU A 345 -12.34 5.09 -0.82
C LEU A 345 -13.12 4.17 0.12
N SER A 346 -12.40 3.39 0.91
CA SER A 346 -13.01 2.53 1.92
C SER A 346 -12.20 2.49 3.21
N ALA A 347 -12.91 2.41 4.33
CA ALA A 347 -12.34 2.21 5.66
C ALA A 347 -13.37 1.56 6.59
N ALA A 348 -12.92 0.69 7.48
CA ALA A 348 -13.75 0.19 8.58
C ALA A 348 -13.69 1.12 9.80
N THR A 349 -14.65 0.96 10.71
CA THR A 349 -14.69 1.71 11.98
C THR A 349 -13.57 1.34 12.96
N GLY A 350 -12.80 0.28 12.68
CA GLY A 350 -11.87 -0.35 13.62
C GLY A 350 -12.55 -1.27 14.63
N LEU A 351 -13.89 -1.38 14.65
CA LEU A 351 -14.59 -2.28 15.57
C LEU A 351 -14.23 -3.74 15.25
N VAL A 352 -13.68 -4.46 16.23
CA VAL A 352 -13.35 -5.89 16.11
C VAL A 352 -14.64 -6.68 15.94
N GLY A 353 -14.86 -7.24 14.75
CA GLY A 353 -16.03 -8.04 14.43
C GLY A 353 -15.85 -9.51 14.77
N SER A 354 -16.93 -10.29 14.60
CA SER A 354 -16.91 -11.73 14.79
C SER A 354 -15.96 -12.46 13.83
N SER A 355 -15.74 -11.90 12.63
CA SER A 355 -14.76 -12.40 11.66
C SER A 355 -13.32 -12.31 12.19
N GLU A 356 -12.97 -11.20 12.84
CA GLU A 356 -11.63 -10.98 13.40
C GLU A 356 -11.39 -11.86 14.62
N LEU A 357 -12.38 -11.97 15.52
CA LEU A 357 -12.32 -12.87 16.69
C LEU A 357 -12.19 -14.33 16.26
N GLY A 358 -12.93 -14.74 15.23
CA GLY A 358 -12.86 -16.10 14.69
C GLY A 358 -11.49 -16.43 14.07
N ARG A 359 -10.80 -15.44 13.48
CA ARG A 359 -9.54 -15.63 12.76
C ARG A 359 -8.29 -15.47 13.64
N PHE A 360 -8.29 -14.50 14.53
CA PHE A 360 -7.12 -14.16 15.35
C PHE A 360 -7.25 -14.58 16.83
N GLY A 361 -8.43 -15.06 17.25
CA GLY A 361 -8.66 -15.55 18.60
C GLY A 361 -8.30 -14.50 19.66
N SER A 362 -7.50 -14.89 20.65
CA SER A 362 -7.03 -14.02 21.73
C SER A 362 -5.68 -13.33 21.43
N ASN A 363 -5.29 -13.15 20.16
CA ASN A 363 -4.08 -12.39 19.82
C ASN A 363 -4.34 -10.88 19.97
N GLU A 364 -4.36 -10.42 21.23
CA GLU A 364 -4.76 -9.07 21.61
C GLU A 364 -3.91 -7.99 20.93
N LEU A 365 -2.62 -8.22 20.72
CA LEU A 365 -1.72 -7.24 20.09
C LEU A 365 -2.09 -6.95 18.63
N VAL A 366 -2.37 -7.98 17.83
CA VAL A 366 -2.81 -7.81 16.43
C VAL A 366 -4.16 -7.11 16.36
N LEU A 367 -5.07 -7.43 17.28
CA LEU A 367 -6.40 -6.81 17.34
C LEU A 367 -6.32 -5.32 17.72
N ILE A 368 -5.44 -4.95 18.65
CA ILE A 368 -5.26 -3.56 19.09
C ILE A 368 -4.56 -2.73 18.01
N ASP A 369 -3.44 -3.22 17.46
CA ASP A 369 -2.71 -2.52 16.40
C ASP A 369 -3.63 -2.33 15.18
N GLY A 370 -4.36 -3.39 14.81
CA GLY A 370 -5.35 -3.34 13.73
C GLY A 370 -6.49 -2.35 14.01
N HIS A 371 -7.00 -2.28 15.24
CA HIS A 371 -8.04 -1.32 15.63
C HIS A 371 -7.58 0.13 15.49
N VAL A 372 -6.40 0.44 16.05
CA VAL A 372 -5.88 1.81 16.10
C VAL A 372 -5.54 2.31 14.69
N LEU A 373 -4.88 1.47 13.88
CA LEU A 373 -4.55 1.81 12.50
C LEU A 373 -5.82 2.05 11.68
N GLU A 374 -6.81 1.17 11.78
CA GLU A 374 -8.04 1.28 10.99
C GLU A 374 -8.85 2.52 11.36
N LYS A 375 -8.94 2.84 12.66
CA LYS A 375 -9.59 4.07 13.11
C LYS A 375 -8.85 5.31 12.58
N GLY A 376 -7.53 5.27 12.51
CA GLY A 376 -6.74 6.33 11.89
C GLY A 376 -7.06 6.49 10.40
N SER A 377 -7.09 5.38 9.66
CA SER A 377 -7.48 5.37 8.25
C SER A 377 -8.90 5.86 8.04
N TYR A 378 -9.84 5.52 8.91
CA TYR A 378 -11.23 6.01 8.86
C TYR A 378 -11.31 7.53 8.94
N GLU A 379 -10.67 8.14 9.93
CA GLU A 379 -10.66 9.60 10.08
C GLU A 379 -9.98 10.28 8.89
N SER A 380 -8.87 9.73 8.39
CA SER A 380 -8.20 10.26 7.20
C SER A 380 -9.05 10.13 5.93
N THR A 381 -9.78 9.03 5.78
CA THR A 381 -10.72 8.81 4.67
C THR A 381 -11.83 9.85 4.67
N ARG A 382 -12.37 10.19 5.86
CA ARG A 382 -13.36 11.28 6.00
C ARG A 382 -12.78 12.66 5.67
N ALA A 383 -11.52 12.90 6.01
CA ALA A 383 -10.87 14.16 5.66
C ALA A 383 -10.71 14.32 4.15
N LEU A 384 -10.31 13.24 3.44
CA LEU A 384 -10.22 13.26 1.98
C LEU A 384 -11.61 13.39 1.32
N GLU A 385 -12.62 12.66 1.81
CA GLU A 385 -14.01 12.82 1.35
C GLU A 385 -14.46 14.29 1.42
N ALA A 386 -14.20 14.96 2.55
CA ALA A 386 -14.55 16.37 2.73
C ALA A 386 -13.77 17.31 1.78
N ALA A 387 -12.49 17.04 1.54
CA ALA A 387 -11.66 17.84 0.63
C ALA A 387 -12.15 17.71 -0.83
N LEU A 388 -12.50 16.48 -1.24
CA LEU A 388 -13.00 16.17 -2.59
C LEU A 388 -14.35 16.82 -2.90
N ALA A 389 -15.16 17.18 -1.90
CA ALA A 389 -16.42 17.88 -2.11
C ALA A 389 -16.28 19.21 -2.88
N SER A 390 -15.08 19.79 -2.91
CA SER A 390 -14.76 21.02 -3.63
C SER A 390 -14.13 20.80 -5.01
N VAL A 391 -13.81 19.56 -5.37
CA VAL A 391 -13.12 19.22 -6.62
C VAL A 391 -14.16 18.85 -7.69
N PRO A 392 -14.21 19.56 -8.83
CA PRO A 392 -15.17 19.26 -9.88
C PRO A 392 -14.98 17.87 -10.49
N GLY A 393 -16.08 17.25 -10.91
CA GLY A 393 -16.05 16.07 -11.77
C GLY A 393 -15.48 14.79 -11.18
N VAL A 394 -15.06 14.77 -9.90
CA VAL A 394 -14.66 13.53 -9.23
C VAL A 394 -15.86 12.62 -9.10
N ASP A 395 -15.82 11.44 -9.72
CA ASP A 395 -16.81 10.39 -9.49
C ASP A 395 -16.40 9.63 -8.23
N LEU A 396 -16.82 10.15 -7.08
CA LEU A 396 -16.45 9.62 -5.76
C LEU A 396 -17.42 8.54 -5.30
N ARG A 397 -16.89 7.38 -4.92
CA ARG A 397 -17.61 6.32 -4.23
C ARG A 397 -16.94 5.97 -2.90
N MET A 398 -17.74 6.01 -1.84
CA MET A 398 -17.30 5.71 -0.48
C MET A 398 -17.87 4.36 -0.02
N ASN A 399 -17.10 3.61 0.77
CA ASN A 399 -17.62 2.52 1.58
C ASN A 399 -17.07 2.56 3.01
N TYR A 400 -17.93 2.89 3.96
CA TYR A 400 -17.58 2.83 5.38
C TYR A 400 -18.11 1.53 5.99
N MET A 401 -17.20 0.58 6.24
CA MET A 401 -17.59 -0.71 6.81
C MET A 401 -17.91 -0.56 8.31
N PRO A 402 -19.05 -1.10 8.79
CA PRO A 402 -19.48 -0.91 10.17
C PRO A 402 -18.58 -1.63 11.19
N SER A 403 -17.81 -2.62 10.75
CA SER A 403 -16.83 -3.37 11.53
C SER A 403 -15.65 -3.80 10.65
N GLY A 404 -14.52 -4.10 11.28
CA GLY A 404 -13.28 -4.53 10.63
C GLY A 404 -12.07 -3.85 11.28
N ILE A 405 -10.92 -4.52 11.21
CA ILE A 405 -9.62 -3.98 11.64
C ILE A 405 -8.64 -3.99 10.48
N HIS A 406 -7.50 -3.30 10.63
CA HIS A 406 -6.51 -3.10 9.58
C HIS A 406 -5.79 -4.40 9.17
N ASN A 407 -6.41 -5.18 8.28
CA ASN A 407 -5.92 -6.50 7.86
C ASN A 407 -6.38 -6.90 6.46
N TRP A 408 -5.70 -7.90 5.88
CA TRP A 408 -6.01 -8.43 4.55
C TRP A 408 -7.47 -8.86 4.33
N PRO A 409 -8.14 -9.57 5.27
CA PRO A 409 -9.57 -9.88 5.13
C PRO A 409 -10.48 -8.67 4.89
N VAL A 410 -10.24 -7.58 5.61
CA VAL A 410 -10.95 -6.31 5.40
C VAL A 410 -10.61 -5.74 4.02
N PHE A 411 -9.32 -5.67 3.70
CA PHE A 411 -8.84 -5.12 2.43
C PHE A 411 -9.43 -5.80 1.20
N VAL A 412 -9.47 -7.13 1.24
CA VAL A 412 -9.91 -7.99 0.15
C VAL A 412 -11.40 -7.88 -0.12
N THR A 413 -12.19 -7.62 0.92
CA THR A 413 -13.64 -7.39 0.78
C THR A 413 -13.91 -6.19 -0.13
N GLU A 414 -13.03 -5.19 -0.08
CA GLU A 414 -13.13 -3.93 -0.80
C GLU A 414 -12.44 -3.92 -2.15
N MET A 415 -11.70 -4.99 -2.47
CA MET A 415 -10.96 -5.11 -3.72
C MET A 415 -11.87 -5.07 -4.95
N ARG A 416 -12.92 -5.90 -4.98
CA ARG A 416 -13.84 -5.96 -6.13
C ARG A 416 -14.62 -4.65 -6.30
N PRO A 417 -15.28 -4.10 -5.25
CA PRO A 417 -15.95 -2.81 -5.37
C PRO A 417 -15.01 -1.68 -5.82
N GLY A 418 -13.78 -1.63 -5.28
CA GLY A 418 -12.78 -0.65 -5.66
C GLY A 418 -12.34 -0.79 -7.11
N MET A 419 -12.05 -2.01 -7.55
CA MET A 419 -11.71 -2.31 -8.94
C MET A 419 -12.86 -1.94 -9.90
N ASP A 420 -14.09 -2.35 -9.60
CA ASP A 420 -15.25 -2.06 -10.44
C ASP A 420 -15.45 -0.54 -10.61
N HIS A 421 -15.21 0.24 -9.54
CA HIS A 421 -15.30 1.69 -9.58
C HIS A 421 -14.14 2.32 -10.36
N VAL A 422 -12.90 1.87 -10.13
CA VAL A 422 -11.73 2.31 -10.91
C VAL A 422 -11.97 2.11 -12.41
N LEU A 423 -12.43 0.92 -12.81
CA LEU A 423 -12.70 0.59 -14.21
C LEU A 423 -13.84 1.43 -14.80
N SER A 424 -14.82 1.85 -14.01
CA SER A 424 -15.92 2.68 -14.50
C SER A 424 -15.48 4.07 -14.99
N GLY A 425 -14.33 4.56 -14.50
CA GLY A 425 -13.69 5.79 -14.97
C GLY A 425 -12.75 5.60 -16.16
N LEU A 426 -12.56 4.38 -16.64
CA LEU A 426 -11.64 4.06 -17.74
C LEU A 426 -12.40 3.63 -19.00
N PRO A 427 -11.83 3.85 -20.20
CA PRO A 427 -12.32 3.22 -21.41
C PRO A 427 -12.42 1.70 -21.28
N ASP A 428 -13.55 1.15 -21.72
CA ASP A 428 -13.79 -0.30 -21.74
C ASP A 428 -12.74 -1.05 -22.57
N ALA A 429 -12.54 -2.32 -22.24
CA ALA A 429 -11.75 -3.22 -23.07
C ALA A 429 -12.41 -3.38 -24.45
N ALA A 430 -11.61 -3.30 -25.51
CA ALA A 430 -12.09 -3.43 -26.89
C ALA A 430 -11.52 -4.69 -27.54
N PRO A 431 -12.30 -5.41 -28.37
CA PRO A 431 -11.76 -6.51 -29.16
C PRO A 431 -10.59 -6.05 -30.03
N ASN A 432 -9.48 -6.79 -30.01
CA ASN A 432 -8.35 -6.54 -30.88
C ASN A 432 -8.22 -7.68 -31.91
N GLY A 433 -7.77 -7.33 -33.12
CA GLY A 433 -7.55 -8.32 -34.20
C GLY A 433 -6.28 -9.16 -34.02
N ARG A 434 -5.60 -9.04 -32.86
CA ARG A 434 -4.32 -9.70 -32.61
C ARG A 434 -4.59 -11.16 -32.24
N ARG A 435 -3.98 -12.10 -32.97
CA ARG A 435 -3.85 -13.49 -32.51
C ARG A 435 -2.81 -13.52 -31.38
N THR A 436 -3.16 -13.10 -30.17
CA THR A 436 -2.24 -13.17 -29.05
C THR A 436 -2.14 -14.61 -28.55
N THR A 437 -0.94 -15.18 -28.60
CA THR A 437 -0.57 -16.38 -27.85
C THR A 437 -0.73 -16.05 -26.36
N GLY A 438 -1.70 -16.65 -25.69
CA GLY A 438 -1.96 -16.39 -24.28
C GLY A 438 -0.78 -16.86 -23.41
N GLY A 439 -0.26 -15.95 -22.58
CA GLY A 439 0.70 -16.25 -21.51
C GLY A 439 2.04 -16.86 -21.95
N VAL A 440 2.94 -17.03 -20.99
CA VAL A 440 4.16 -17.83 -21.18
C VAL A 440 3.75 -19.29 -21.42
N ALA A 441 4.06 -19.83 -22.60
CA ALA A 441 3.93 -21.26 -22.86
C ALA A 441 5.08 -22.02 -22.17
N ASP A 442 4.78 -23.14 -21.51
CA ASP A 442 5.80 -24.00 -20.89
C ASP A 442 6.89 -24.35 -21.91
N SER A 443 8.12 -23.89 -21.67
CA SER A 443 9.32 -24.36 -22.34
C SER A 443 9.70 -25.73 -21.78
N GLY A 444 8.82 -26.72 -22.00
CA GLY A 444 8.87 -28.03 -21.35
C GLY A 444 8.49 -29.20 -22.26
N ALA A 445 8.86 -29.17 -23.54
CA ALA A 445 8.94 -30.38 -24.37
C ALA A 445 9.91 -30.15 -25.53
N SER A 446 11.15 -30.53 -25.34
CA SER A 446 12.10 -30.77 -26.42
C SER A 446 11.58 -31.90 -27.31
N ALA A 447 10.87 -31.55 -28.39
CA ALA A 447 10.66 -32.46 -29.50
C ALA A 447 11.99 -32.59 -30.26
N ALA A 448 12.82 -33.52 -29.79
CA ALA A 448 13.84 -34.14 -30.63
C ALA A 448 13.11 -34.81 -31.81
N GLY A 449 13.33 -34.33 -33.02
CA GLY A 449 12.59 -34.80 -34.19
C GLY A 449 13.14 -34.32 -35.51
N SER A 450 14.34 -34.79 -35.85
CA SER A 450 14.78 -35.14 -37.21
C SER A 450 14.61 -34.10 -38.32
N SER A 451 15.73 -33.48 -38.68
CA SER A 451 16.00 -32.98 -40.03
C SER A 451 15.72 -34.06 -41.09
N GLY A 452 14.80 -33.78 -42.01
CA GLY A 452 14.45 -34.65 -43.13
C GLY A 452 14.24 -33.82 -44.38
N SER A 453 15.11 -34.07 -45.35
CA SER A 453 15.33 -33.35 -46.60
C SER A 453 14.11 -33.19 -47.51
N SER A 454 14.10 -32.07 -48.23
CA SER A 454 13.36 -31.77 -49.46
C SER A 454 13.38 -32.88 -50.52
N GLY A 455 12.22 -33.16 -51.11
CA GLY A 455 12.05 -34.05 -52.27
C GLY A 455 10.75 -33.78 -53.02
N SER A 456 10.87 -33.13 -54.17
CA SER A 456 9.82 -32.80 -55.14
C SER A 456 9.41 -34.00 -56.00
N THR A 457 8.18 -33.93 -56.54
CA THR A 457 7.63 -34.60 -57.74
C THR A 457 7.38 -36.11 -57.75
N GLY A 458 6.14 -36.49 -58.13
CA GLY A 458 5.82 -37.85 -58.57
C GLY A 458 4.32 -38.15 -58.67
N SER A 459 3.64 -37.59 -59.67
CA SER A 459 2.32 -38.05 -60.11
C SER A 459 2.42 -39.49 -60.65
N LEU A 460 1.59 -40.42 -60.20
CA LEU A 460 1.24 -41.63 -60.96
C LEU A 460 -0.15 -42.17 -60.57
N ARG A 461 -0.91 -42.48 -61.61
CA ARG A 461 -2.26 -43.07 -61.65
C ARG A 461 -2.26 -44.57 -61.32
N GLY A 462 -3.45 -45.08 -60.98
CA GLY A 462 -3.88 -46.48 -61.17
C GLY A 462 -4.51 -47.04 -59.89
N SER A 463 -5.82 -47.28 -59.75
CA SER A 463 -6.80 -48.10 -60.52
C SER A 463 -7.19 -49.36 -59.72
N GLY A 464 -8.49 -49.48 -59.42
CA GLY A 464 -9.21 -50.70 -59.05
C GLY A 464 -9.19 -51.07 -57.56
N SER A 465 -10.16 -51.76 -56.97
CA SER A 465 -11.50 -52.21 -57.34
C SER A 465 -12.03 -53.04 -56.16
N ALA A 466 -13.28 -52.80 -55.75
CA ALA A 466 -14.28 -53.73 -55.18
C ALA A 466 -14.04 -54.52 -53.87
N GLY A 467 -15.13 -54.66 -53.11
CA GLY A 467 -15.36 -55.69 -52.07
C GLY A 467 -15.87 -55.10 -50.74
N SER A 468 -17.16 -54.77 -50.59
CA SER A 468 -18.28 -55.64 -50.16
C SER A 468 -18.31 -55.97 -48.65
N SER A 469 -19.31 -55.37 -47.98
CA SER A 469 -20.22 -55.94 -46.98
C SER A 469 -19.75 -56.94 -45.91
N GLY A 470 -20.09 -56.61 -44.66
CA GLY A 470 -20.83 -57.53 -43.79
C GLY A 470 -20.07 -58.07 -42.59
N SER A 471 -20.32 -57.48 -41.41
CA SER A 471 -20.88 -58.13 -40.20
C SER A 471 -21.03 -57.07 -39.11
#